data_AF-A0A7W8YJI6-F1
#
_entry.id   AF-A0A7W8YJI6-F1
#
_cell.length_a   1.000
_cell.length_b   1.000
_cell.length_c   1.000
_cell.angle_alpha   90.00
_cell.angle_beta   90.00
_cell.angle_gamma   90.00
#
_symmetry.space_group_name_H-M   'P 1'
#
loop_
_entity.id
_entity.type
_entity.pdbx_description
1 polymer ?
#
loop_
_entity_poly.entity_id
_entity_poly.type
_entity_poly.pdbx_seq_one_letter_code
_entity_poly.pdbx_strand_id
1 'polypeptide(L)'
;MTDHSFYTDDEFWKHLKLFNSFFNSYQWQDTKAAKDHNDEFGDVVTKSEIYFTRSSCESIERLKLSRHSMEKMLMLFFDGNNKAVLIAEQLIKDEFDRTREATDRAFAALK
;
A
#
# COMPACT_ATOMS: atom_id res chain seq x y z
N MET A 1 -1.37 -11.68 24.99
CA MET A 1 -0.76 -10.62 24.17
C MET A 1 -1.89 -9.73 23.72
N THR A 2 -1.89 -8.47 24.12
CA THR A 2 -2.92 -7.52 23.70
C THR A 2 -2.71 -7.21 22.23
N ASP A 3 -3.72 -7.57 21.44
CA ASP A 3 -3.83 -7.34 20.02
C ASP A 3 -4.11 -5.84 19.80
N HIS A 4 -3.07 -5.03 19.81
CA HIS A 4 -3.18 -3.59 19.59
C HIS A 4 -3.12 -3.34 18.08
N SER A 5 -4.27 -3.46 17.42
CA SER A 5 -4.44 -2.87 16.10
C SER A 5 -4.43 -1.34 16.23
N PHE A 6 -3.62 -0.69 15.41
CA PHE A 6 -3.45 0.77 15.45
C PHE A 6 -4.53 1.51 14.68
N TYR A 7 -5.26 0.81 13.82
CA TYR A 7 -6.26 1.36 12.91
C TYR A 7 -7.51 0.49 12.94
N THR A 8 -8.68 1.10 12.78
CA THR A 8 -9.84 0.34 12.28
C THR A 8 -9.54 -0.22 10.88
N ASP A 9 -10.27 -1.24 10.44
CA ASP A 9 -9.98 -1.83 9.12
C ASP A 9 -10.14 -0.80 7.98
N ASP A 10 -11.17 0.04 8.05
CA ASP A 10 -11.39 1.13 7.10
C ASP A 10 -10.23 2.15 7.09
N GLU A 11 -9.72 2.52 8.26
CA GLU A 11 -8.58 3.41 8.38
C GLU A 11 -7.32 2.79 7.81
N PHE A 12 -7.08 1.51 8.05
CA PHE A 12 -5.93 0.82 7.46
C PHE A 12 -5.96 0.89 5.94
N TRP A 13 -7.09 0.51 5.33
CA TRP A 13 -7.20 0.48 3.87
C TRP A 13 -7.05 1.88 3.26
N LYS A 14 -7.58 2.90 3.95
CA LYS A 14 -7.38 4.29 3.58
C LYS A 14 -5.89 4.68 3.63
N HIS A 15 -5.19 4.39 4.71
CA HIS A 15 -3.77 4.71 4.85
C HIS A 15 -2.90 3.90 3.88
N LEU A 16 -3.20 2.63 3.65
CA LEU A 16 -2.51 1.82 2.65
C LEU A 16 -2.68 2.40 1.25
N LYS A 17 -3.88 2.86 0.88
CA LYS A 17 -4.13 3.54 -0.39
C LYS A 17 -3.32 4.82 -0.53
N LEU A 18 -3.30 5.65 0.51
CA LEU A 18 -2.48 6.87 0.54
C LEU A 18 -0.99 6.53 0.42
N PHE A 19 -0.52 5.52 1.14
CA PHE A 19 0.87 5.09 1.09
C PHE A 19 1.27 4.55 -0.29
N ASN A 20 0.38 3.80 -0.93
CA ASN A 20 0.60 3.32 -2.29
C ASN A 20 0.67 4.44 -3.33
N SER A 21 0.13 5.64 -3.08
CA SER A 21 0.26 6.76 -4.02
C SER A 21 1.71 7.23 -4.24
N PHE A 22 2.61 6.95 -3.30
CA PHE A 22 4.04 7.23 -3.42
C PHE A 22 4.78 6.23 -4.32
N PHE A 23 4.13 5.13 -4.70
CA PHE A 23 4.72 4.06 -5.47
C PHE A 23 3.89 3.87 -6.75
N ASN A 24 4.53 4.00 -7.91
CA ASN A 24 3.83 3.81 -9.18
C ASN A 24 3.77 2.32 -9.54
N SER A 25 4.81 1.79 -10.19
CA SER A 25 4.85 0.39 -10.63
C SER A 25 5.17 -0.63 -9.52
N TYR A 26 5.48 -0.18 -8.30
CA TYR A 26 5.96 -1.00 -7.20
C TYR A 26 5.10 -0.82 -5.94
N GLN A 27 3.77 -0.79 -6.12
CA GLN A 27 2.83 -0.68 -5.00
C GLN A 27 2.82 -1.95 -4.14
N TRP A 28 2.44 -1.78 -2.88
CA TRP A 28 2.11 -2.89 -2.00
C TRP A 28 0.82 -3.55 -2.46
N GLN A 29 0.85 -4.88 -2.53
CA GLN A 29 -0.26 -5.74 -2.93
C GLN A 29 -0.59 -6.71 -1.80
N ASP A 30 -1.87 -6.87 -1.49
CA ASP A 30 -2.34 -7.89 -0.58
C ASP A 30 -2.38 -9.26 -1.27
N THR A 31 -2.06 -10.30 -0.53
CA THR A 31 -2.14 -11.69 -1.00
C THR A 31 -2.31 -12.65 0.16
N LYS A 32 -2.70 -13.89 -0.12
CA LYS A 32 -2.92 -14.92 0.90
C LYS A 32 -1.71 -15.84 1.03
N ALA A 33 -1.31 -16.11 2.27
CA ALA A 33 -0.20 -17.01 2.56
C ALA A 33 -0.55 -18.47 2.24
N ALA A 34 0.25 -19.12 1.39
CA ALA A 34 0.09 -20.55 1.08
C ALA A 34 0.61 -21.47 2.19
N LYS A 35 1.55 -20.97 3.00
CA LYS A 35 2.18 -21.63 4.14
C LYS A 35 2.63 -20.60 5.17
N ASP A 36 2.86 -21.06 6.39
CA ASP A 36 3.43 -20.23 7.45
C ASP A 36 4.82 -19.74 7.05
N HIS A 37 5.10 -18.48 7.32
CA HIS A 37 6.40 -17.86 7.12
C HIS A 37 6.54 -16.63 8.00
N ASN A 38 7.77 -16.14 8.15
CA ASN A 38 8.02 -14.87 8.82
C ASN A 38 8.06 -13.74 7.80
N ASP A 39 7.61 -12.57 8.22
CA ASP A 39 7.73 -11.33 7.47
C ASP A 39 9.12 -10.69 7.66
N GLU A 40 9.37 -9.54 7.00
CA GLU A 40 10.68 -8.86 7.07
C GLU A 40 11.07 -8.38 8.48
N PHE A 41 10.13 -8.29 9.42
CA PHE A 41 10.36 -7.88 10.80
C PHE A 41 10.31 -9.05 11.79
N GLY A 42 10.13 -10.28 11.30
CA GLY A 42 10.09 -11.49 12.11
C GLY A 42 8.70 -11.85 12.65
N ASP A 43 7.65 -11.10 12.29
CA ASP A 43 6.28 -11.46 12.66
C ASP A 43 5.81 -12.66 11.82
N VAL A 44 5.10 -13.59 12.45
CA VAL A 44 4.63 -14.81 11.80
C VAL A 44 3.36 -14.51 11.00
N VAL A 45 3.40 -14.82 9.70
CA VAL A 45 2.24 -14.86 8.82
C VAL A 45 1.77 -16.30 8.73
N THR A 46 0.57 -16.57 9.21
CA THR A 46 -0.03 -17.90 9.22
C THR A 46 -0.64 -18.27 7.87
N LYS A 47 -0.74 -19.57 7.58
CA LYS A 47 -1.38 -20.06 6.35
C LYS A 47 -2.81 -19.54 6.22
N SER A 48 -3.15 -19.07 5.03
CA SER A 48 -4.43 -18.43 4.65
C SER A 48 -4.64 -17.01 5.17
N GLU A 49 -3.70 -16.47 5.94
CA GLU A 49 -3.71 -15.07 6.36
C GLU A 49 -3.36 -14.14 5.19
N ILE A 50 -3.90 -12.93 5.24
CA ILE A 50 -3.55 -11.87 4.29
C ILE A 50 -2.24 -11.22 4.74
N TYR A 51 -1.32 -11.08 3.79
CA TYR A 51 -0.07 -10.35 3.98
C TYR A 51 0.21 -9.48 2.75
N PHE A 52 1.14 -8.54 2.91
CA PHE A 52 1.41 -7.51 1.93
C PHE A 52 2.77 -7.75 1.29
N THR A 53 2.81 -7.69 -0.04
CA THR A 53 4.03 -7.87 -0.81
C THR A 53 4.33 -6.67 -1.67
N ARG A 54 5.62 -6.41 -1.86
CA ARG A 54 6.09 -5.38 -2.78
C ARG A 54 7.38 -5.84 -3.45
N SER A 55 7.43 -5.70 -4.76
CA SER A 55 8.66 -5.92 -5.54
C SER A 55 9.59 -4.72 -5.38
N SER A 56 10.89 -4.97 -5.16
CA SER A 56 11.91 -3.93 -5.30
C SER A 56 12.28 -3.76 -6.78
N CYS A 57 12.75 -2.58 -7.15
CA CYS A 57 13.05 -2.21 -8.55
C CYS A 57 14.19 -3.06 -9.16
N GLU A 58 14.99 -3.74 -8.33
CA GLU A 58 16.22 -4.42 -8.76
C GLU A 58 16.35 -5.88 -8.27
N SER A 59 15.43 -6.37 -7.41
CA SER A 59 15.48 -7.74 -6.88
C SER A 59 14.26 -8.57 -7.30
N ILE A 60 14.50 -9.85 -7.59
CA ILE A 60 13.43 -10.85 -7.71
C ILE A 60 12.72 -11.04 -6.36
N GLU A 61 13.42 -10.75 -5.26
CA GLU A 61 12.88 -10.83 -3.92
C GLU A 61 11.80 -9.77 -3.70
N ARG A 62 10.63 -10.25 -3.26
CA ARG A 62 9.50 -9.43 -2.83
C ARG A 62 9.57 -9.28 -1.33
N LEU A 63 9.54 -8.04 -0.85
CA LEU A 63 9.35 -7.74 0.57
C LEU A 63 8.00 -8.28 1.01
N LYS A 64 7.93 -8.86 2.20
CA LYS A 64 6.69 -9.41 2.76
C LYS A 64 6.43 -8.85 4.14
N LEU A 65 5.24 -8.29 4.35
CA LEU A 65 4.83 -7.75 5.65
C LEU A 65 3.52 -8.40 6.09
N SER A 66 3.47 -8.85 7.34
CA SER A 66 2.21 -9.17 8.00
C SER A 66 1.31 -7.92 8.06
N ARG A 67 0.02 -8.12 8.34
CA ARG A 67 -0.90 -7.00 8.60
C ARG A 67 -0.39 -6.12 9.74
N HIS A 68 0.10 -6.72 10.81
CA HIS A 68 0.61 -6.01 11.98
C HIS A 68 1.84 -5.16 11.64
N SER A 69 2.82 -5.71 10.90
CA SER A 69 3.98 -4.95 10.44
C SER A 69 3.62 -3.83 9.48
N MET A 70 2.65 -4.06 8.58
CA MET A 70 2.16 -3.02 7.68
C MET A 70 1.48 -1.88 8.47
N GLU A 71 0.66 -2.18 9.48
CA GLU A 71 0.06 -1.17 10.34
C GLU A 71 1.11 -0.30 11.03
N LYS A 72 2.16 -0.90 11.58
CA LYS A 72 3.28 -0.14 12.16
C LYS A 72 3.98 0.73 11.13
N MET A 73 4.18 0.24 9.91
CA MET A 73 4.81 1.01 8.83
C MET A 73 3.97 2.22 8.43
N LEU A 74 2.65 2.03 8.26
CA LEU A 74 1.72 3.11 7.95
C LEU A 74 1.65 4.14 9.09
N MET A 75 1.61 3.66 10.34
CA MET A 75 1.68 4.52 11.51
C MET A 75 2.96 5.34 11.51
N LEU A 76 4.14 4.72 11.38
CA LEU A 76 5.41 5.47 11.35
C LEU A 76 5.48 6.48 10.19
N PHE A 77 4.84 6.20 9.07
CA PHE A 77 4.87 7.07 7.90
C PHE A 77 3.96 8.29 8.04
N PHE A 78 2.76 8.12 8.62
CA PHE A 78 1.74 9.17 8.70
C PHE A 78 1.62 9.81 10.09
N ASP A 79 1.94 9.09 11.17
CA ASP A 79 1.87 9.61 12.53
C ASP A 79 2.89 10.74 12.72
N GLY A 80 2.40 11.89 13.20
CA GLY A 80 3.16 13.13 13.26
C GLY A 80 3.48 13.80 11.92
N ASN A 81 3.08 13.23 10.77
CA ASN A 81 3.39 13.74 9.44
C ASN A 81 2.16 14.06 8.58
N ASN A 82 1.37 15.06 9.01
CA ASN A 82 0.20 15.54 8.25
C ASN A 82 0.54 15.97 6.81
N LYS A 83 1.80 16.38 6.55
CA LYS A 83 2.24 16.75 5.20
C LYS A 83 2.28 15.55 4.27
N ALA A 84 2.67 14.37 4.76
CA ALA A 84 2.67 13.14 3.96
C ALA A 84 1.26 12.77 3.50
N VAL A 85 0.25 12.94 4.36
CA VAL A 85 -1.16 12.72 3.99
C VAL A 85 -1.57 13.66 2.85
N LEU A 86 -1.30 14.97 2.99
CA LEU A 86 -1.65 15.96 1.97
C LEU A 86 -0.94 15.71 0.63
N ILE A 87 0.34 15.32 0.67
CA ILE A 87 1.10 14.96 -0.53
C ILE A 87 0.47 13.72 -1.19
N ALA A 88 0.12 12.70 -0.42
CA ALA A 88 -0.52 11.49 -0.95
C ALA A 88 -1.85 11.80 -1.65
N GLU A 89 -2.69 12.62 -1.02
CA GLU A 89 -3.97 13.06 -1.60
C GLU A 89 -3.75 13.83 -2.92
N GLN A 90 -2.75 14.71 -2.96
CA GLN A 90 -2.40 15.44 -4.19
C GLN A 90 -1.89 14.50 -5.28
N LEU A 91 -1.03 13.53 -4.96
CA LEU A 91 -0.53 12.54 -5.93
C LEU A 91 -1.67 11.72 -6.55
N ILE A 92 -2.65 11.31 -5.74
CA ILE A 92 -3.84 10.60 -6.22
C ILE A 92 -4.65 11.49 -7.17
N LYS A 93 -4.84 12.76 -6.81
CA LYS A 93 -5.56 13.72 -7.64
C LYS A 93 -4.86 13.95 -8.98
N ASP A 94 -3.55 14.13 -8.96
CA ASP A 94 -2.75 14.36 -10.17
C ASP A 94 -2.76 13.13 -11.10
N GLU A 95 -2.76 11.91 -10.55
CA GLU A 95 -2.92 10.68 -11.34
C GLU A 95 -4.31 10.57 -11.97
N PHE A 96 -5.36 10.93 -11.21
CA PHE A 96 -6.73 10.96 -11.72
C PHE A 96 -6.89 11.98 -12.87
N ASP A 97 -6.39 13.20 -12.68
CA ASP A 97 -6.46 14.26 -13.69
C ASP A 97 -5.70 13.84 -14.97
N ARG A 98 -4.50 13.25 -14.84
CA ARG A 98 -3.72 12.71 -15.97
C ARG A 98 -4.47 11.59 -16.72
N THR A 99 -5.10 10.68 -15.99
CA THR A 99 -5.87 9.58 -16.57
C THR A 99 -7.11 10.09 -17.33
N ARG A 100 -7.79 11.09 -16.78
CA ARG A 100 -8.92 11.76 -17.44
C ARG A 100 -8.47 12.42 -18.74
N GLU A 101 -7.41 13.22 -18.71
CA GLU A 101 -6.87 13.88 -19.91
C GLU A 101 -6.43 12.89 -20.99
N ALA A 102 -5.83 11.76 -20.61
CA ALA A 102 -5.47 10.69 -21.55
C ALA A 102 -6.72 10.07 -22.20
N THR A 103 -7.78 9.86 -21.41
CA THR A 103 -9.05 9.32 -21.86
C THR A 103 -9.77 10.28 -22.83
N ASP A 104 -9.84 11.57 -22.49
CA ASP A 104 -10.44 12.61 -23.33
C ASP A 104 -9.74 12.70 -24.70
N ARG A 105 -8.40 12.63 -24.71
CA ARG A 105 -7.61 12.59 -25.95
C ARG A 105 -7.89 11.34 -26.78
N ALA A 106 -7.97 10.17 -26.15
CA ALA A 106 -8.27 8.92 -26.84
C ALA A 106 -9.66 8.95 -27.51
N PHE A 107 -10.68 9.47 -26.80
CA PHE A 107 -12.03 9.62 -27.38
C PHE A 107 -12.10 10.68 -28.48
N ALA A 108 -11.34 11.77 -28.37
CA ALA A 108 -11.25 12.77 -29.43
C ALA A 108 -10.61 12.22 -30.71
N ALA A 109 -9.63 11.31 -30.59
CA ALA A 109 -8.97 10.68 -31.73
C ALA A 109 -9.82 9.61 -32.46
N LEU A 110 -10.93 9.17 -31.85
CA LEU A 110 -11.87 8.20 -32.43
C LEU A 110 -13.04 8.87 -33.19
N LYS A 111 -13.12 10.20 -33.17
CA LYS A 111 -14.11 11.00 -33.89
C LYS A 111 -13.48 11.62 -35.15
#